data_AF-A0A530H318-F1
#
_entry.id   AF-A0A530H318-F1
#
_cell.length_a   1.000
_cell.length_b   1.000
_cell.length_c   1.000
_cell.angle_alpha   90.00
_cell.angle_beta   90.00
_cell.angle_gamma   90.00
#
_symmetry.space_group_name_H-M   'P 1'
#
loop_
_entity.id
_entity.type
_entity.pdbx_description
1 polymer ?
#
loop_
_entity_poly.entity_id
_entity_poly.type
_entity_poly.pdbx_seq_one_letter_code
_entity_poly.pdbx_strand_id
1 'polypeptide(L)' 'MDRASLGKVSATAAAKTLLAEIIADHGPVLFHQSGGCCDGSSPMCYARG' A
#
# COMPACT_ATOMS: atom_id res chain seq x y z
N MET A 1 -5.61 12.50 -22.12
CA MET A 1 -5.38 11.59 -20.98
C MET A 1 -4.43 12.26 -20.01
N ASP A 2 -4.94 12.65 -18.85
CA ASP A 2 -4.23 13.46 -17.88
C ASP A 2 -3.14 12.62 -17.19
N ARG A 3 -1.87 13.01 -17.40
CA ARG A 3 -0.67 12.43 -16.76
C ARG A 3 -0.58 12.72 -15.25
N ALA A 4 -1.72 12.93 -14.58
CA ALA A 4 -1.77 13.15 -13.13
C ALA A 4 -1.83 11.83 -12.32
N SER A 5 -2.02 10.68 -12.98
CA SER A 5 -2.35 9.41 -12.30
C SER A 5 -1.50 8.19 -12.66
N LEU A 6 -0.52 8.31 -13.56
CA LEU A 6 0.34 7.18 -13.96
C LEU A 6 1.43 6.82 -12.94
N GLY A 7 1.49 7.51 -11.79
CA GLY A 7 2.51 7.29 -10.76
C GLY A 7 2.00 7.28 -9.32
N LYS A 8 0.68 7.19 -9.09
CA LYS A 8 0.10 7.18 -7.73
C LYS A 8 -0.62 5.86 -7.48
N VAL A 9 -0.26 5.18 -6.40
CA VAL A 9 -0.93 3.97 -5.92
C VAL A 9 -2.33 4.35 -5.41
N SER A 10 -3.33 3.54 -5.76
CA SER A 10 -4.70 3.69 -5.26
C SER A 10 -5.12 2.42 -4.51
N ALA A 11 -6.09 2.56 -3.59
CA ALA A 11 -6.60 1.46 -2.78
C ALA A 11 -8.13 1.42 -2.85
N THR A 12 -8.68 0.21 -2.86
CA THR A 12 -10.14 -0.01 -2.78
C THR A 12 -10.68 0.45 -1.42
N ALA A 13 -11.99 0.68 -1.33
CA ALA A 13 -12.62 1.05 -0.06
C ALA A 13 -12.39 -0.03 1.02
N ALA A 14 -12.55 -1.31 0.67
CA ALA A 14 -12.28 -2.44 1.57
C ALA A 14 -10.82 -2.47 2.04
N ALA A 15 -9.86 -2.21 1.15
CA ALA A 15 -8.45 -2.13 1.54
C ALA A 15 -8.21 -0.99 2.53
N LYS A 16 -8.83 0.18 2.34
CA LYS A 16 -8.71 1.31 3.29
C LYS A 16 -9.26 0.97 4.67
N THR A 17 -10.37 0.23 4.74
CA THR A 17 -10.91 -0.23 6.03
C THR A 17 -9.93 -1.16 6.75
N LEU A 18 -9.41 -2.16 6.04
CA LEU A 18 -8.41 -3.08 6.61
C LEU A 18 -7.15 -2.35 7.08
N LEU A 19 -6.69 -1.35 6.31
CA LEU A 19 -5.54 -0.52 6.71
C LEU A 19 -5.79 0.25 8.00
N ALA A 20 -7.01 0.74 8.22
CA ALA A 20 -7.36 1.47 9.43
C ALA A 20 -7.30 0.55 10.67
N GLU A 21 -7.75 -0.70 10.54
CA GLU A 21 -7.66 -1.72 11.60
C GLU A 21 -6.20 -2.01 11.95
N ILE A 22 -5.37 -2.30 10.94
CA ILE A 22 -3.93 -2.57 11.12
C ILE A 22 -3.24 -1.38 11.81
N ILE A 23 -3.56 -0.14 11.43
CA ILE A 23 -2.96 1.06 12.04
C ILE A 23 -3.44 1.24 13.48
N ALA A 24 -4.69 0.93 13.78
CA ALA A 24 -5.21 1.01 15.14
C ALA A 24 -4.50 0.02 16.07
N ASP A 25 -4.23 -1.19 15.59
CA ASP A 25 -3.62 -2.27 16.37
C ASP A 25 -2.09 -2.12 16.50
N HIS A 26 -1.42 -1.61 15.46
CA HIS A 26 0.05 -1.62 15.36
C HIS A 26 0.69 -0.24 15.25
N GLY A 27 -0.09 0.83 15.18
CA GLY A 27 0.40 2.18 14.93
C GLY A 27 0.68 2.46 13.44
N PRO A 28 1.33 3.58 13.11
CA PRO A 28 1.57 3.97 11.72
C PRO A 28 2.34 2.88 10.93
N VAL A 29 1.97 2.66 9.67
CA VAL A 29 2.57 1.65 8.79
C VAL A 29 3.09 2.23 7.46
N LEU A 30 4.02 1.52 6.81
CA LEU A 30 4.57 1.80 5.49
C LEU A 30 4.28 0.63 4.55
N PHE A 31 3.79 0.95 3.35
CA PHE A 31 3.64 -0.02 2.27
C PHE A 31 4.81 0.08 1.29
N HIS A 32 5.51 -1.04 1.10
CA HIS A 32 6.58 -1.18 0.14
C HIS A 32 6.13 -2.11 -0.98
N GLN A 33 6.02 -1.58 -2.19
CA GLN A 33 5.81 -2.38 -3.39
C GLN A 33 7.13 -2.47 -4.14
N SER A 34 7.75 -3.66 -4.13
CA SER A 34 8.91 -3.94 -4.96
C SER A 34 8.50 -3.94 -6.43
N GLY A 35 9.25 -3.24 -7.29
CA GLY A 35 9.05 -3.23 -8.75
C GLY A 35 9.48 -4.54 -9.41
N GLY A 36 9.00 -5.68 -8.91
CA GLY A 36 9.49 -7.01 -9.20
C GLY A 36 9.43 -7.40 -10.68
N CYS A 37 10.45 -8.13 -11.14
CA CYS A 37 10.58 -8.67 -12.50
C CYS A 37 9.86 -10.03 -12.69
N CYS A 38 9.66 -10.81 -11.62
CA CYS A 38 9.01 -12.13 -11.65
C CYS A 38 8.15 -12.34 -10.39
N ASP A 39 6.81 -12.39 -10.51
CA ASP A 39 5.74 -12.71 -9.50
C ASP A 39 5.84 -12.14 -8.06
N GLY A 40 6.90 -11.41 -7.72
CA GLY A 40 7.21 -10.84 -6.41
C GLY A 40 6.97 -9.33 -6.39
N SER A 41 5.76 -8.91 -6.76
CA SER A 41 5.31 -7.50 -6.71
C SER A 41 4.20 -7.29 -5.67
N SER A 42 3.97 -8.27 -4.80
CA SER A 42 2.97 -8.15 -3.73
C SER A 42 3.37 -7.01 -2.78
N PRO A 43 2.43 -6.10 -2.45
CA PRO A 43 2.70 -5.00 -1.54
C PRO A 43 2.93 -5.54 -0.12
N MET A 44 4.07 -5.19 0.47
CA MET A 44 4.44 -5.59 1.83
C MET A 44 4.13 -4.45 2.81
N CYS A 45 3.56 -4.79 3.98
CA CYS A 45 3.17 -3.83 5.03
C CYS A 45 4.13 -3.95 6.22
N TYR A 46 4.76 -2.84 6.60
CA TYR A 46 5.71 -2.77 7.71
C TYR A 46 5.31 -1.70 8.72
N ALA A 47 5.71 -1.87 9.98
CA ALA A 47 5.61 -0.79 10.96
C ALA A 47 6.45 0.41 10.52
N ARG A 48 5.92 1.63 10.71
CA ARG A 48 6.64 2.87 10.41
C ARG A 48 7.47 3.25 11.63
N GLY A 49 8.70 2.73 11.66
CA GLY A 49 9.76 3.18 12.56
C GLY A 49 10.27 4.58 12.23
#